data_AF-X0XFW0-F1
#
_entry.id   AF-X0XFW0-F1
#
_cell.length_a   1.000
_cell.length_b   1.000
_cell.length_c   1.000
_cell.angle_alpha   90.00
_cell.angle_beta   90.00
_cell.angle_gamma   90.00
#
_symmetry.space_group_name_H-M   'P 1'
#
loop_
_entity.id
_entity.type
_entity.pdbx_description
1 polymer ?
#
loop_
_entity_poly.entity_id
_entity_poly.type
_entity_poly.pdbx_seq_one_letter_code
_entity_poly.pdbx_strand_id
1 'polypeptide(L)'
;FKEIVERVIPPSEAKKRIKGLKRVAITGRIARECIDIAYGFFTPLEGFMGKADIEAVCEKMTLANGTLWSIPIVFDVVAEE
;
A
#
# COMPACT_ATOMS: atom_id res chain seq x y z
N PHE A 1 5.80 9.22 17.32
CA PHE A 1 5.22 8.05 16.63
C PHE A 1 3.95 8.49 15.94
N LYS A 2 3.75 8.10 14.67
CA LYS A 2 2.50 8.40 13.97
C LYS A 2 1.41 7.44 14.44
N GLU A 3 0.19 7.92 14.56
CA GLU A 3 -0.95 7.11 15.00
C GLU A 3 -1.28 6.03 13.95
N ILE A 4 -1.64 4.83 14.40
CA ILE A 4 -2.07 3.76 13.52
C ILE A 4 -3.39 4.17 12.87
N VAL A 5 -3.46 4.07 11.53
CA VAL A 5 -4.66 4.44 10.78
C VAL A 5 -5.19 3.21 10.06
N GLU A 6 -6.34 2.72 10.50
CA GLU A 6 -7.08 1.66 9.80
C GLU A 6 -7.89 2.25 8.64
N ARG A 7 -7.80 1.59 7.48
CA ARG A 7 -8.39 2.00 6.19
C ARG A 7 -9.38 0.96 5.66
N VAL A 8 -9.91 0.10 6.53
CA VAL A 8 -10.88 -0.93 6.17
C VAL A 8 -12.25 -0.29 5.93
N ILE A 9 -12.82 -0.53 4.75
CA ILE A 9 -14.17 -0.07 4.43
C ILE A 9 -15.19 -0.97 5.14
N PRO A 10 -16.25 -0.43 5.77
CA PRO A 10 -17.30 -1.24 6.37
C PRO A 10 -17.91 -2.25 5.38
N PRO A 11 -18.19 -3.50 5.80
CA PRO A 11 -18.73 -4.54 4.92
C PRO A 11 -20.03 -4.14 4.19
N SER A 12 -20.84 -3.27 4.82
CA SER A 12 -22.08 -2.71 4.25
C SER A 12 -21.83 -1.83 3.01
N GLU A 13 -20.67 -1.15 2.93
CA GLU A 13 -20.33 -0.24 1.83
C GLU A 13 -19.40 -0.86 0.79
N ALA A 14 -18.65 -1.89 1.17
CA ALA A 14 -17.62 -2.51 0.34
C ALA A 14 -18.15 -2.94 -1.05
N LYS A 15 -19.30 -3.63 -1.10
CA LYS A 15 -19.92 -4.08 -2.37
C LYS A 15 -20.23 -2.93 -3.33
N LYS A 16 -20.68 -1.78 -2.80
CA LYS A 16 -21.00 -0.59 -3.61
C LYS A 16 -19.72 0.04 -4.15
N ARG A 17 -18.68 0.12 -3.32
CA ARG A 17 -17.41 0.79 -3.64
C ARG A 17 -16.57 0.04 -4.69
N ILE A 18 -16.60 -1.29 -4.67
CA ILE A 18 -15.85 -2.13 -5.63
C ILE A 18 -16.60 -2.35 -6.95
N LYS A 19 -17.88 -1.95 -7.04
CA LYS A 19 -18.70 -2.21 -8.23
C LYS A 19 -18.14 -1.46 -9.44
N GLY A 20 -17.79 -2.20 -10.49
CA GLY A 20 -17.29 -1.64 -11.76
C GLY A 20 -15.78 -1.37 -11.82
N LEU A 21 -15.02 -1.66 -10.75
CA LEU A 21 -13.56 -1.55 -10.78
C LEU A 21 -12.92 -2.74 -11.53
N LYS A 22 -11.79 -2.50 -12.22
CA LYS A 22 -10.98 -3.57 -12.81
C LYS A 22 -10.52 -4.49 -11.69
N ARG A 23 -10.70 -5.80 -11.89
CA ARG A 23 -10.13 -6.82 -11.02
C ARG A 23 -8.72 -7.12 -11.51
N VAL A 24 -7.76 -7.08 -10.60
CA VAL A 24 -6.36 -7.41 -10.87
C VAL A 24 -6.03 -8.66 -10.06
N ALA A 25 -5.51 -9.69 -10.73
CA ALA A 25 -5.01 -10.87 -10.04
C ALA A 25 -3.73 -10.50 -9.30
N ILE A 26 -3.60 -10.94 -8.05
CA ILE A 26 -2.45 -10.62 -7.20
C ILE A 26 -1.88 -11.89 -6.59
N THR A 27 -0.58 -11.85 -6.29
CA THR A 27 0.08 -12.92 -5.56
C THR A 27 -0.29 -12.88 -4.08
N GLY A 28 -0.04 -13.97 -3.35
CA GLY A 28 -0.23 -14.00 -1.89
C GLY A 28 0.67 -13.00 -1.14
N ARG A 29 1.79 -12.56 -1.73
CA ARG A 29 2.64 -11.50 -1.17
C ARG A 29 1.92 -10.16 -1.21
N ILE A 30 1.46 -9.74 -2.39
CA ILE A 30 0.73 -8.48 -2.56
C ILE A 30 -0.55 -8.45 -1.72
N ALA A 31 -1.24 -9.58 -1.58
CA ALA A 31 -2.40 -9.68 -0.71
C ALA A 31 -2.09 -9.37 0.76
N ARG A 32 -0.92 -9.82 1.28
CA ARG A 32 -0.48 -9.48 2.64
C ARG A 32 -0.13 -8.00 2.78
N GLU A 33 0.59 -7.44 1.81
CA GLU A 33 0.93 -6.01 1.83
C GLU A 33 -0.33 -5.12 1.78
N CYS A 34 -1.36 -5.52 1.03
CA CYS A 34 -2.67 -4.86 1.07
C CYS A 34 -3.31 -4.90 2.48
N ILE A 35 -3.24 -6.04 3.17
CA ILE A 35 -3.75 -6.19 4.55
C ILE A 35 -2.95 -5.30 5.51
N ASP A 36 -1.62 -5.29 5.38
CA ASP A 36 -0.73 -4.50 6.24
C ASP A 36 -1.00 -2.99 6.10
N ILE A 37 -1.26 -2.52 4.88
CA ILE A 37 -1.70 -1.14 4.62
C ILE A 37 -3.10 -0.89 5.19
N ALA A 38 -4.04 -1.82 4.95
CA ALA A 38 -5.44 -1.66 5.35
C ALA A 38 -5.61 -1.57 6.87
N TYR A 39 -4.86 -2.35 7.65
CA TYR A 39 -4.93 -2.33 9.11
C TYR A 39 -3.93 -1.36 9.76
N GLY A 40 -3.16 -0.62 8.96
CA GLY A 40 -2.25 0.42 9.45
C GLY A 40 -0.93 -0.11 10.03
N PHE A 41 -0.59 -1.39 9.82
CA PHE A 41 0.74 -1.93 10.14
C PHE A 41 1.84 -1.17 9.41
N PHE A 42 1.54 -0.64 8.22
CA PHE A 42 2.45 0.19 7.45
C PHE A 42 2.23 1.70 7.59
N THR A 43 1.61 2.17 8.67
CA THR A 43 1.54 3.63 8.94
C THR A 43 2.95 4.25 8.83
N PRO A 44 3.13 5.32 8.04
CA PRO A 44 2.10 6.22 7.50
C PRO A 44 1.63 5.95 6.07
N LEU A 45 1.99 4.83 5.45
CA LEU A 45 1.59 4.54 4.09
C LEU A 45 0.06 4.51 3.94
N GLU A 46 -0.43 5.20 2.92
CA GLU A 46 -1.85 5.22 2.54
C GLU A 46 -2.16 4.27 1.36
N GLY A 47 -1.11 3.71 0.77
CA GLY A 47 -1.14 2.83 -0.39
C GLY A 47 0.28 2.36 -0.71
N PHE A 48 0.43 1.69 -1.84
CA PHE A 48 1.75 1.34 -2.38
C PHE A 48 2.53 2.60 -2.73
N MET A 49 3.85 2.53 -2.59
CA MET A 49 4.73 3.68 -2.78
C MET A 49 4.73 4.17 -4.24
N GLY A 50 4.65 5.49 -4.41
CA GLY A 50 4.93 6.14 -5.68
C GLY A 50 6.44 6.31 -5.91
N LYS A 51 6.81 6.79 -7.11
CA LYS A 51 8.21 6.97 -7.51
C LYS A 51 9.05 7.76 -6.49
N ALA A 52 8.53 8.89 -5.99
CA ALA A 52 9.26 9.75 -5.07
C ALA A 52 9.56 9.05 -3.72
N ASP A 53 8.63 8.26 -3.20
CA ASP A 53 8.85 7.48 -1.97
C ASP A 53 9.86 6.36 -2.22
N ILE A 54 9.77 5.66 -3.36
CA ILE A 54 10.71 4.60 -3.72
C ILE A 54 12.14 5.16 -3.83
N GLU A 55 12.33 6.27 -4.56
CA GLU A 55 13.63 6.92 -4.71
C GLU A 55 14.20 7.35 -3.35
N ALA A 56 13.37 7.99 -2.51
CA ALA A 56 13.79 8.41 -1.18
C ALA A 56 14.14 7.23 -0.26
N VAL A 57 13.40 6.12 -0.32
CA VAL A 57 13.69 4.92 0.48
C VAL A 57 15.01 4.29 0.03
N CYS A 58 15.22 4.15 -1.28
CA CYS A 58 16.44 3.57 -1.84
C CYS A 58 17.69 4.42 -1.55
N GLU A 59 17.58 5.75 -1.62
CA GLU A 59 18.73 6.65 -1.44
C GLU A 59 18.99 7.03 0.01
N LYS A 60 17.93 7.23 0.79
CA LYS A 60 17.99 7.91 2.10
C LYS A 60 17.37 7.09 3.24
N MET A 61 16.80 5.93 2.95
CA MET A 61 16.04 5.12 3.92
C MET A 61 14.91 5.92 4.58
N THR A 62 14.26 6.80 3.81
CA THR A 62 13.12 7.59 4.27
C THR A 62 12.03 7.61 3.20
N LEU A 63 10.77 7.75 3.58
CA LEU A 63 9.73 8.23 2.67
C LEU A 63 10.05 9.65 2.19
N ALA A 64 9.38 10.12 1.14
CA ALA A 64 9.60 11.46 0.60
C ALA A 64 9.33 12.58 1.62
N ASN A 65 8.49 12.31 2.62
CA ASN A 65 8.20 13.23 3.74
C ASN A 65 9.21 13.16 4.91
N GLY A 66 10.31 12.41 4.77
CA GLY A 66 11.36 12.27 5.78
C GLY A 66 11.08 11.24 6.87
N THR A 67 9.96 10.51 6.83
CA THR A 67 9.70 9.40 7.77
C THR A 67 10.72 8.28 7.51
N LEU A 68 11.45 7.83 8.54
CA LEU A 68 12.37 6.69 8.44
C LEU A 68 11.62 5.45 7.91
N TRP A 69 12.13 4.87 6.83
CA TRP A 69 11.57 3.71 6.16
C TRP A 69 12.59 3.08 5.22
N SER A 70 12.95 1.81 5.43
CA SER A 70 14.08 1.18 4.73
C SER A 70 13.71 0.17 3.65
N ILE A 71 12.42 -0.16 3.49
CA ILE A 71 11.97 -1.24 2.60
C ILE A 71 10.88 -0.71 1.65
N PRO A 72 11.10 -0.68 0.33
CA PRO A 72 10.06 -0.29 -0.61
C PRO A 72 8.84 -1.23 -0.54
N ILE A 73 7.64 -0.65 -0.48
CA ILE A 73 6.37 -1.39 -0.54
C ILE A 73 5.72 -1.06 -1.88
N VAL A 74 5.74 -2.01 -2.81
CA VAL A 74 5.39 -1.78 -4.23
C VAL A 74 4.35 -2.77 -4.70
N PHE A 75 3.43 -2.32 -5.56
CA PHE A 75 2.50 -3.21 -6.24
C PHE A 75 3.13 -3.66 -7.56
N ASP A 76 3.85 -4.78 -7.53
CA ASP A 76 4.37 -5.39 -8.74
C ASP A 76 3.29 -6.20 -9.47
N VAL A 77 3.14 -5.92 -10.76
CA VAL A 77 2.32 -6.72 -11.66
C VAL A 77 3.22 -7.60 -12.50
N VAL A 78 2.87 -8.88 -12.63
CA VAL A 78 3.39 -9.67 -13.75
C VAL A 78 2.89 -9.00 -15.03
N ALA A 79 3.79 -8.79 -15.99
CA ALA A 79 3.40 -8.24 -17.28
C ALA A 79 2.25 -9.10 -17.85
N GLU A 80 1.15 -8.45 -18.26
CA GLU A 80 0.20 -9.09 -19.16
C GLU A 80 1.00 -9.41 -20.45
N GLU A 81 1.06 -10.68 -20.86
CA GLU A 81 1.54 -11.06 -22.22
C GLU A 81 0.66 -10.41 -23.30
#